data_AF-A0A6C0H6V4-F1
#
_entry.id   AF-A0A6C0H6V4-F1
#
_cell.length_a   1.000
_cell.length_b   1.000
_cell.length_c   1.000
_cell.angle_alpha   90.00
_cell.angle_beta   90.00
_cell.angle_gamma   90.00
#
_symmetry.space_group_name_H-M   'P 1'
#
loop_
_entity.id
_entity.type
_entity.pdbx_description
1 polymer ?
#
loop_
_entity_poly.entity_id
_entity_poly.type
_entity_poly.pdbx_seq_one_letter_code
_entity_poly.pdbx_strand_id
1 'polypeptide(L)'
;MSRLGSHYQRYNVNDPIKFNSQQFERNDYQGVYSPQANQQWSVNQEVDIEYETVNYYLSVSSKDRDIIAYPNVNHYSVTFPELKNIHSIELIQSIIPDKNSVTDEPYLLLKIDEIDDVMVSNNKAVSDAFAILLLCCPTTPGGFIQMDHRVHEHTVKYYRQPKANLSRMTVTVTDTNGVPFNFGNDTPNPPNKGFQNTFVFKVVCLEKKRAALNFRSVY
;
A
#
# COMPACT_ATOMS: atom_id res chain seq x y z
N MET A 1 -7.75 15.02 48.70
CA MET A 1 -7.63 13.74 47.94
C MET A 1 -7.24 14.08 46.51
N SER A 2 -6.28 13.35 45.96
CA SER A 2 -5.49 13.71 44.79
C SER A 2 -6.08 13.16 43.48
N ARG A 3 -5.81 13.90 42.39
CA ARG A 3 -5.52 13.45 41.01
C ARG A 3 -6.61 12.70 40.24
N LEU A 4 -7.04 13.29 39.12
CA LEU A 4 -6.85 12.76 37.77
C LEU A 4 -7.28 13.84 36.76
N GLY A 5 -6.45 14.17 35.76
CA GLY A 5 -6.97 14.84 34.55
C GLY A 5 -6.05 15.79 33.78
N SER A 6 -4.91 16.22 34.31
CA SER A 6 -4.13 17.31 33.68
C SER A 6 -3.06 16.87 32.68
N HIS A 7 -3.28 15.87 31.81
CA HIS A 7 -2.25 15.39 30.87
C HIS A 7 -2.72 14.94 29.46
N TYR A 8 -3.78 15.52 28.89
CA TYR A 8 -4.07 15.32 27.45
C TYR A 8 -4.63 16.58 26.79
N GLN A 9 -3.76 17.48 26.31
CA GLN A 9 -4.07 18.30 25.14
C GLN A 9 -3.21 17.80 23.99
N ARG A 10 -3.78 16.90 23.17
CA ARG A 10 -3.09 16.30 22.00
C ARG A 10 -3.33 17.05 20.69
N TYR A 11 -4.24 18.02 20.64
CA TYR A 11 -4.54 18.78 19.42
C TYR A 11 -4.62 20.26 19.74
N ASN A 12 -3.66 21.02 19.20
CA ASN A 12 -3.80 22.46 19.07
C ASN A 12 -4.73 22.66 17.86
N VAL A 13 -6.00 22.99 18.11
CA VAL A 13 -6.94 23.31 17.03
C VAL A 13 -6.59 24.72 16.59
N ASN A 14 -5.74 24.83 15.56
CA ASN A 14 -5.58 26.08 14.85
C ASN A 14 -6.85 26.27 14.01
N ASP A 15 -7.73 27.17 14.43
CA ASP A 15 -8.85 27.59 13.60
C ASP A 15 -8.29 28.13 12.27
N PRO A 16 -8.77 27.64 11.11
CA PRO A 16 -8.34 28.15 9.83
C PRO A 16 -8.73 29.64 9.73
N ILE A 17 -7.73 30.47 9.44
CA ILE A 17 -7.93 31.90 9.21
C ILE A 17 -8.87 32.06 8.01
N LYS A 18 -10.10 32.52 8.25
CA LYS A 18 -11.09 32.77 7.20
C LYS A 18 -10.76 34.11 6.53
N PHE A 19 -10.19 34.06 5.32
CA PHE A 19 -9.75 35.27 4.58
C PHE A 19 -10.84 35.95 3.73
N ASN A 20 -12.11 35.55 3.85
CA ASN A 20 -13.10 35.87 2.82
C ASN A 20 -14.37 36.61 3.28
N SER A 21 -14.24 37.56 4.21
CA SER A 21 -15.39 38.35 4.71
C SER A 21 -15.73 39.59 3.86
N GLN A 22 -14.97 39.91 2.81
CA GLN A 22 -15.15 41.13 1.99
C GLN A 22 -14.98 40.91 0.48
N GLN A 23 -15.20 39.69 -0.03
CA GLN A 23 -14.93 39.33 -1.43
C GLN A 23 -15.70 40.20 -2.46
N PHE A 24 -16.93 40.59 -2.13
CA PHE A 24 -17.77 41.38 -3.04
C PHE A 24 -17.36 42.84 -3.20
N GLU A 25 -16.62 43.41 -2.25
CA GLU A 25 -16.22 44.84 -2.28
C GLU A 25 -14.87 45.07 -3.00
N ARG A 26 -14.12 44.00 -3.33
CA ARG A 26 -12.77 44.07 -3.93
C ARG A 26 -12.68 43.51 -5.35
N ASN A 27 -13.80 43.37 -6.05
CA ASN A 27 -13.76 42.97 -7.46
C ASN A 27 -13.25 44.16 -8.30
N ASP A 28 -11.94 44.19 -8.56
CA ASP A 28 -11.32 45.10 -9.51
C ASP A 28 -11.70 44.69 -10.94
N TYR A 29 -12.88 45.14 -11.37
CA TYR A 29 -13.43 44.87 -12.71
C TYR A 29 -12.50 45.31 -13.84
N GLN A 30 -11.56 46.25 -13.61
CA GLN A 30 -10.59 46.67 -14.63
C GLN A 30 -9.48 45.64 -14.84
N GLY A 31 -9.09 44.91 -13.78
CA GLY A 31 -8.06 43.87 -13.87
C GLY A 31 -8.47 42.68 -14.72
N VAL A 32 -9.74 42.27 -14.66
CA VAL A 32 -10.28 41.05 -15.30
C VAL A 32 -10.22 41.09 -16.84
N TYR A 33 -10.24 42.28 -17.45
CA TYR A 33 -10.13 42.45 -18.90
C TYR A 33 -8.77 43.02 -19.33
N SER A 34 -7.82 43.19 -18.39
CA SER A 34 -6.51 43.72 -18.73
C SER A 34 -5.70 42.68 -19.53
N PRO A 35 -4.96 43.10 -20.57
CA PRO A 35 -4.09 42.21 -21.35
C PRO A 35 -3.01 41.53 -20.49
N GLN A 36 -2.59 42.17 -19.39
CA GLN A 36 -1.64 41.58 -18.44
C GLN A 36 -2.26 40.46 -17.59
N ALA A 37 -3.52 40.58 -17.17
CA ALA A 37 -4.20 39.54 -16.38
C ALA A 37 -4.70 38.36 -17.23
N ASN A 38 -5.03 38.60 -18.51
CA ASN A 38 -5.46 37.57 -19.47
C ASN A 38 -4.37 37.19 -20.48
N GLN A 39 -3.11 37.38 -20.11
CA GLN A 39 -2.00 36.99 -20.96
C GLN A 39 -2.08 35.46 -21.16
N GLN A 40 -2.42 35.01 -22.37
CA GLN A 40 -2.39 33.58 -22.69
C GLN A 40 -0.93 33.17 -22.83
N TRP A 41 -0.42 32.50 -21.80
CA TRP A 41 0.91 31.92 -21.81
C TRP A 41 0.93 30.80 -22.86
N SER A 42 1.89 30.87 -23.79
CA SER A 42 2.16 29.76 -24.72
C SER A 42 2.50 28.51 -23.91
N VAL A 43 2.19 27.31 -24.41
CA VAL A 43 2.56 26.01 -23.80
C VAL A 43 4.05 25.99 -23.37
N ASN A 44 4.91 26.75 -24.07
CA ASN A 44 6.33 26.92 -23.77
C ASN A 44 6.66 27.70 -22.48
N GLN A 45 5.67 28.28 -21.80
CA GLN A 45 5.87 29.05 -20.56
C GLN A 45 5.14 28.44 -19.36
N GLU A 46 4.47 27.29 -19.51
CA GLU A 46 3.95 26.53 -18.37
C GLU A 46 5.13 25.87 -17.63
N VAL A 47 5.15 25.97 -16.30
CA VAL A 47 6.14 25.27 -15.47
C VAL A 47 5.86 23.78 -15.53
N ASP A 48 6.92 22.98 -15.69
CA ASP A 48 6.80 21.52 -15.69
C ASP A 48 6.09 21.01 -14.42
N ILE A 49 5.26 19.98 -14.58
CA ILE A 49 4.56 19.37 -13.46
C ILE A 49 5.59 18.63 -12.59
N GLU A 50 5.87 19.19 -11.42
CA GLU A 50 6.67 18.51 -10.40
C GLU A 50 5.80 17.53 -9.58
N TYR A 51 6.37 16.36 -9.30
CA TYR A 51 5.75 15.34 -8.46
C TYR A 51 6.52 15.18 -7.15
N GLU A 52 5.80 14.87 -6.07
CA GLU A 52 6.35 14.46 -4.79
C GLU A 52 5.91 13.02 -4.46
N THR A 53 6.76 12.30 -3.71
CA THR A 53 6.49 10.91 -3.32
C THR A 53 5.82 10.86 -1.95
N VAL A 54 4.73 10.11 -1.84
CA VAL A 54 4.06 9.82 -0.58
C VAL A 54 4.15 8.32 -0.30
N ASN A 55 4.55 7.96 0.92
CA ASN A 55 4.73 6.56 1.33
C ASN A 55 3.53 6.09 2.17
N TYR A 56 2.95 4.96 1.78
CA TYR A 56 1.93 4.24 2.53
C TYR A 56 2.47 2.88 2.97
N TYR A 57 2.10 2.46 4.19
CA TYR A 57 2.39 1.12 4.68
C TYR A 57 1.07 0.36 4.85
N LEU A 58 0.90 -0.68 4.05
CA LEU A 58 -0.31 -1.52 4.05
C LEU A 58 -0.02 -2.81 4.80
N SER A 59 -0.87 -3.14 5.77
CA SER A 59 -0.86 -4.44 6.45
C SER A 59 -2.02 -5.27 5.91
N VAL A 60 -1.72 -6.42 5.32
CA VAL A 60 -2.68 -7.36 4.74
C VAL A 60 -2.62 -8.65 5.54
N SER A 61 -3.71 -8.99 6.22
CA SER A 61 -3.80 -10.18 7.09
C SER A 61 -4.89 -11.12 6.62
N SER A 62 -4.63 -12.43 6.64
CA SER A 62 -5.66 -13.44 6.36
C SER A 62 -6.78 -13.43 7.41
N LYS A 63 -6.54 -12.84 8.59
CA LYS A 63 -7.55 -12.69 9.64
C LYS A 63 -8.72 -11.82 9.20
N ASP A 64 -8.46 -10.82 8.36
CA ASP A 64 -9.44 -9.81 7.95
C ASP A 64 -10.16 -10.20 6.64
N ARG A 65 -9.99 -11.44 6.17
CA ARG A 65 -10.65 -11.95 4.97
C ARG A 65 -12.15 -12.13 5.18
N ASP A 66 -12.90 -12.05 4.09
CA ASP A 66 -14.26 -12.59 4.05
C ASP A 66 -14.20 -14.13 4.08
N ILE A 67 -14.51 -14.70 5.24
CA ILE A 67 -14.44 -16.15 5.49
C ILE A 67 -15.44 -16.93 4.63
N ILE A 68 -16.55 -16.31 4.20
CA ILE A 68 -17.58 -16.97 3.39
C ILE A 68 -17.08 -17.12 1.95
N ALA A 69 -16.52 -16.05 1.39
CA ALA A 69 -15.96 -16.06 0.05
C ALA A 69 -14.59 -16.76 -0.01
N TYR A 70 -13.79 -16.63 1.04
CA TYR A 70 -12.42 -17.12 1.15
C TYR A 70 -12.23 -17.91 2.46
N PRO A 71 -12.69 -19.17 2.50
CA PRO A 71 -12.58 -19.99 3.72
C PRO A 71 -11.12 -20.27 4.10
N ASN A 72 -10.24 -20.38 3.11
CA ASN A 72 -8.83 -20.74 3.31
C ASN A 72 -7.94 -19.53 3.56
N VAL A 73 -6.94 -19.69 4.42
CA VAL A 73 -5.95 -18.66 4.77
C VAL A 73 -4.89 -18.44 3.68
N ASN A 74 -4.79 -19.34 2.70
CA ASN A 74 -3.78 -19.30 1.64
C ASN A 74 -4.24 -18.53 0.38
N HIS A 75 -5.52 -18.21 0.27
CA HIS A 75 -6.10 -17.49 -0.85
C HIS A 75 -7.23 -16.60 -0.35
N TYR A 76 -7.04 -15.29 -0.38
CA TYR A 76 -8.02 -14.33 0.13
C TYR A 76 -7.86 -12.94 -0.46
N SER A 77 -8.91 -12.13 -0.38
CA SER A 77 -8.90 -10.73 -0.81
C SER A 77 -9.16 -9.80 0.36
N VAL A 78 -8.41 -8.69 0.41
CA VAL A 78 -8.61 -7.60 1.39
C VAL A 78 -8.75 -6.27 0.65
N THR A 79 -9.68 -5.44 1.11
CA THR A 79 -9.92 -4.09 0.59
C THR A 79 -9.37 -3.03 1.54
N PHE A 80 -8.97 -1.89 0.99
CA PHE A 80 -8.42 -0.76 1.73
C PHE A 80 -8.72 0.55 1.00
N PRO A 81 -8.52 1.73 1.64
CA PRO A 81 -8.71 3.02 0.98
C PRO A 81 -7.92 3.11 -0.32
N GLU A 82 -8.54 3.65 -1.37
CA GLU A 82 -7.94 3.72 -2.70
C GLU A 82 -6.64 4.53 -2.69
N LEU A 83 -5.54 3.90 -3.08
CA LEU A 83 -4.27 4.54 -3.39
C LEU A 83 -4.20 4.86 -4.87
N LYS A 84 -3.68 6.03 -5.26
CA LYS A 84 -3.59 6.48 -6.66
C LYS A 84 -2.15 6.74 -7.08
N ASN A 85 -1.90 6.66 -8.38
CA ASN A 85 -0.60 6.99 -9.00
C ASN A 85 0.56 6.23 -8.35
N ILE A 86 0.43 4.91 -8.23
CA ILE A 86 1.40 4.08 -7.53
C ILE A 86 2.64 3.93 -8.41
N HIS A 87 3.77 4.38 -7.88
CA HIS A 87 5.08 4.32 -8.52
C HIS A 87 5.82 3.02 -8.21
N SER A 88 5.77 2.57 -6.95
CA SER A 88 6.38 1.31 -6.56
C SER A 88 5.65 0.62 -5.41
N ILE A 89 5.77 -0.71 -5.36
CA ILE A 89 5.26 -1.56 -4.27
C ILE A 89 6.39 -2.50 -3.84
N GLU A 90 6.61 -2.60 -2.53
CA GLU A 90 7.69 -3.37 -1.93
C GLU A 90 7.12 -4.26 -0.81
N LEU A 91 7.52 -5.54 -0.75
CA LEU A 91 7.26 -6.37 0.42
C LEU A 91 8.27 -6.05 1.53
N ILE A 92 7.78 -5.51 2.64
CA ILE A 92 8.58 -5.16 3.81
C ILE A 92 8.62 -6.29 4.82
N GLN A 93 7.50 -6.97 5.04
CA GLN A 93 7.43 -8.04 6.04
C GLN A 93 6.48 -9.14 5.58
N SER A 94 6.81 -10.39 5.92
CA SER A 94 5.88 -11.52 5.83
C SER A 94 6.01 -12.36 7.08
N ILE A 95 4.86 -12.73 7.64
CA ILE A 95 4.74 -13.64 8.77
C ILE A 95 3.78 -14.73 8.33
N ILE A 96 4.25 -15.98 8.35
CA ILE A 96 3.45 -17.15 7.99
C ILE A 96 3.47 -18.18 9.12
N PRO A 97 2.45 -19.03 9.26
CA PRO A 97 2.42 -20.03 10.32
C PRO A 97 3.32 -21.23 9.97
N ASP A 98 4.05 -21.73 10.97
CA ASP A 98 4.81 -22.98 10.89
C ASP A 98 3.86 -24.17 11.03
N LYS A 99 3.23 -24.54 9.91
CA LYS A 99 2.21 -25.59 9.83
C LYS A 99 2.41 -26.43 8.58
N ASN A 100 1.99 -27.69 8.68
CA ASN A 100 1.95 -28.64 7.57
C ASN A 100 3.26 -28.68 6.77
N SER A 101 4.40 -28.85 7.47
CA SER A 101 5.70 -29.01 6.82
C SER A 101 6.14 -27.82 5.95
N VAL A 102 5.72 -26.60 6.28
CA VAL A 102 6.18 -25.41 5.55
C VAL A 102 7.70 -25.25 5.56
N THR A 103 8.39 -25.75 6.59
CA THR A 103 9.86 -25.74 6.69
C THR A 103 10.54 -26.75 5.76
N ASP A 104 9.79 -27.68 5.18
CA ASP A 104 10.31 -28.66 4.21
C ASP A 104 10.33 -28.07 2.78
N GLU A 105 9.61 -26.96 2.56
CA GLU A 105 9.69 -26.18 1.32
C GLU A 105 10.94 -25.30 1.32
N PRO A 106 11.70 -25.24 0.20
CA PRO A 106 12.87 -24.37 0.11
C PRO A 106 12.49 -22.88 0.12
N TYR A 107 11.29 -22.56 -0.40
CA TYR A 107 10.67 -21.23 -0.37
C TYR A 107 9.18 -21.37 -0.70
N LEU A 108 8.41 -20.33 -0.37
CA LEU A 108 7.04 -20.17 -0.87
C LEU A 108 6.99 -19.03 -1.89
N LEU A 109 5.91 -18.97 -2.66
CA LEU A 109 5.65 -17.89 -3.59
C LEU A 109 4.44 -17.09 -3.10
N LEU A 110 4.60 -15.77 -3.05
CA LEU A 110 3.54 -14.82 -2.77
C LEU A 110 3.05 -14.23 -4.09
N LYS A 111 1.78 -14.46 -4.43
CA LYS A 111 1.13 -13.87 -5.59
C LYS A 111 0.12 -12.81 -5.16
N ILE A 112 0.11 -11.69 -5.87
CA ILE A 112 -0.87 -10.61 -5.73
C ILE A 112 -1.52 -10.37 -7.08
N ASP A 113 -2.79 -10.73 -7.27
CA ASP A 113 -3.42 -10.71 -8.60
C ASP A 113 -3.52 -9.32 -9.21
N GLU A 114 -3.52 -8.25 -8.41
CA GLU A 114 -3.55 -6.88 -8.89
C GLU A 114 -2.16 -6.35 -9.33
N ILE A 115 -1.10 -7.13 -9.12
CA ILE A 115 0.30 -6.73 -9.38
C ILE A 115 0.98 -7.79 -10.27
N ASP A 116 1.11 -7.47 -11.55
CA ASP A 116 1.73 -8.35 -12.54
C ASP A 116 3.16 -7.92 -12.91
N ASP A 117 3.83 -8.79 -13.69
CA ASP A 117 5.15 -8.56 -14.30
C ASP A 117 6.25 -8.21 -13.30
N VAL A 118 6.29 -8.89 -12.15
CA VAL A 118 7.27 -8.59 -11.10
C VAL A 118 8.59 -9.31 -11.32
N MET A 119 8.54 -10.59 -11.68
CA MET A 119 9.71 -11.44 -11.86
C MET A 119 9.83 -11.94 -13.29
N VAL A 120 11.06 -12.02 -13.79
CA VAL A 120 11.38 -12.68 -15.06
C VAL A 120 11.98 -14.03 -14.73
N SER A 121 11.29 -15.11 -15.07
CA SER A 121 11.72 -16.49 -14.81
C SER A 121 11.31 -17.42 -15.96
N ASN A 122 12.02 -18.53 -16.10
CA ASN A 122 11.63 -19.62 -16.99
C ASN A 122 10.57 -20.55 -16.35
N ASN A 123 10.33 -20.42 -15.04
CA ASN A 123 9.25 -21.10 -14.33
C ASN A 123 8.04 -20.17 -14.23
N LYS A 124 6.89 -20.63 -14.72
CA LYS A 124 5.65 -19.85 -14.72
C LYS A 124 5.17 -19.49 -13.31
N ALA A 125 5.23 -20.41 -12.34
CA ALA A 125 4.80 -20.13 -10.98
C ALA A 125 5.61 -18.98 -10.36
N VAL A 126 6.93 -18.97 -10.62
CA VAL A 126 7.82 -17.89 -10.16
C VAL A 126 7.57 -16.59 -10.93
N SER A 127 7.34 -16.66 -12.24
CA SER A 127 7.06 -15.48 -13.07
C SER A 127 5.74 -14.78 -12.68
N ASP A 128 4.75 -15.55 -12.23
CA ASP A 128 3.46 -15.05 -11.77
C ASP A 128 3.51 -14.56 -10.31
N ALA A 129 4.58 -14.83 -9.58
CA ALA A 129 4.72 -14.44 -8.18
C ALA A 129 5.17 -12.97 -8.03
N PHE A 130 4.61 -12.30 -7.04
CA PHE A 130 5.08 -11.00 -6.58
C PHE A 130 6.40 -11.12 -5.82
N ALA A 131 6.53 -12.11 -4.94
CA ALA A 131 7.75 -12.32 -4.13
C ALA A 131 8.04 -13.79 -3.89
N ILE A 132 9.33 -14.12 -3.77
CA ILE A 132 9.82 -15.41 -3.26
C ILE A 132 10.03 -15.23 -1.76
N LEU A 133 9.33 -16.03 -0.97
CA LEU A 133 9.40 -16.01 0.49
C LEU A 133 10.43 -17.03 0.97
N LEU A 134 11.66 -16.58 1.18
CA LEU A 134 12.67 -17.37 1.88
C LEU A 134 12.34 -17.42 3.37
N LEU A 135 12.31 -18.62 3.93
CA LEU A 135 11.82 -18.87 5.27
C LEU A 135 12.96 -18.84 6.29
N CYS A 136 12.84 -18.03 7.35
CA CYS A 136 13.69 -18.16 8.53
C CYS A 136 13.34 -19.41 9.35
N CYS A 137 14.19 -19.75 10.32
CA CYS A 137 13.75 -20.69 11.35
C CYS A 137 12.55 -20.09 12.11
N PRO A 138 11.55 -20.90 12.47
CA PRO A 138 10.41 -20.42 13.26
C PRO A 138 10.87 -19.88 14.61
N THR A 139 10.16 -18.88 15.15
CA THR A 139 10.51 -18.28 16.46
C THR A 139 10.40 -19.28 17.61
N THR A 140 9.50 -20.24 17.46
CA THR A 140 9.27 -21.40 18.31
C THR A 140 8.76 -22.53 17.42
N PRO A 141 9.12 -23.81 17.64
CA PRO A 141 8.60 -24.91 16.83
C PRO A 141 7.07 -24.89 16.72
N GLY A 142 6.53 -24.93 15.50
CA GLY A 142 5.09 -24.87 15.23
C GLY A 142 4.45 -23.49 15.43
N GLY A 143 5.25 -22.45 15.65
CA GLY A 143 4.83 -21.05 15.83
C GLY A 143 4.70 -20.31 14.50
N PHE A 144 5.41 -19.19 14.36
CA PHE A 144 5.41 -18.37 13.14
C PHE A 144 6.81 -18.23 12.57
N ILE A 145 6.87 -18.10 11.26
CA ILE A 145 8.07 -17.91 10.46
C ILE A 145 8.03 -16.51 9.87
N GLN A 146 9.15 -15.82 10.00
CA GLN A 146 9.39 -14.54 9.32
C GLN A 146 10.19 -14.78 8.04
N MET A 147 10.08 -13.84 7.10
CA MET A 147 10.93 -13.84 5.91
C MET A 147 12.41 -13.64 6.28
N ASP A 148 13.31 -14.33 5.59
CA ASP A 148 14.75 -14.10 5.70
C ASP A 148 15.20 -12.90 4.85
N HIS A 149 15.41 -11.76 5.50
CA HIS A 149 15.91 -10.54 4.87
C HIS A 149 17.38 -10.57 4.49
N ARG A 150 18.15 -11.59 4.87
CA ARG A 150 19.61 -11.61 4.71
C ARG A 150 20.06 -12.05 3.31
N VAL A 151 19.21 -12.78 2.60
CA VAL A 151 19.59 -13.51 1.38
C VAL A 151 18.99 -12.91 0.11
N HIS A 152 17.87 -12.19 0.22
CA HIS A 152 17.29 -11.42 -0.88
C HIS A 152 16.92 -10.01 -0.42
N GLU A 153 17.46 -9.01 -1.13
CA GLU A 153 16.99 -7.63 -1.05
C GLU A 153 15.49 -7.59 -1.39
N HIS A 154 14.75 -6.72 -0.69
CA HIS A 154 13.31 -6.57 -0.80
C HIS A 154 12.83 -6.60 -2.26
N THR A 155 11.85 -7.44 -2.58
CA THR A 155 11.27 -7.42 -3.93
C THR A 155 10.47 -6.13 -4.10
N VAL A 156 10.97 -5.24 -4.96
CA VAL A 156 10.33 -3.97 -5.31
C VAL A 156 9.85 -4.03 -6.75
N LYS A 157 8.54 -3.89 -6.95
CA LYS A 157 7.96 -3.64 -8.27
C LYS A 157 7.96 -2.14 -8.54
N TYR A 158 8.75 -1.71 -9.51
CA TYR A 158 8.65 -0.36 -10.08
C TYR A 158 7.73 -0.36 -11.30
N TYR A 159 6.82 0.61 -11.33
CA TYR A 159 5.97 0.86 -12.48
C TYR A 159 6.60 1.94 -13.37
N ARG A 160 6.91 1.59 -14.63
CA ARG A 160 7.39 2.57 -15.62
C ARG A 160 6.35 3.68 -15.85
N GLN A 161 5.09 3.28 -15.93
CA GLN A 161 3.94 4.16 -15.91
C GLN A 161 3.17 3.88 -14.62
N PRO A 162 2.99 4.88 -13.73
CA PRO A 162 2.36 4.64 -12.43
C PRO A 162 1.02 3.91 -12.55
N LYS A 163 0.81 2.89 -11.71
CA LYS A 163 -0.47 2.18 -11.67
C LYS A 163 -1.53 3.17 -11.18
N ALA A 164 -2.62 3.29 -11.96
CA ALA A 164 -3.64 4.32 -11.75
C ALA A 164 -4.23 4.28 -10.34
N ASN A 165 -4.61 3.09 -9.87
CA ASN A 165 -5.11 2.90 -8.52
C ASN A 165 -4.86 1.48 -7.97
N LEU A 166 -5.01 1.35 -6.65
CA LEU A 166 -5.11 0.08 -5.94
C LEU A 166 -5.98 0.27 -4.70
N SER A 167 -7.06 -0.51 -4.60
CA SER A 167 -8.00 -0.50 -3.47
C SER A 167 -8.24 -1.89 -2.88
N ARG A 168 -7.61 -2.90 -3.46
CA ARG A 168 -7.76 -4.31 -3.11
C ARG A 168 -6.48 -5.06 -3.40
N MET A 169 -6.15 -6.03 -2.55
CA MET A 169 -5.12 -7.04 -2.81
C MET A 169 -5.72 -8.43 -2.63
N THR A 170 -5.62 -9.24 -3.68
CA THR A 170 -5.95 -10.66 -3.68
C THR A 170 -4.65 -11.44 -3.51
N VAL A 171 -4.47 -11.99 -2.32
CA VAL A 171 -3.27 -12.70 -1.89
C VAL A 171 -3.46 -14.19 -2.15
N THR A 172 -2.47 -14.80 -2.79
CA THR A 172 -2.33 -16.26 -2.85
C THR A 172 -0.92 -16.65 -2.43
N VAL A 173 -0.80 -17.60 -1.50
CA VAL A 173 0.49 -18.19 -1.14
C VAL A 173 0.54 -19.60 -1.71
N THR A 174 1.55 -19.86 -2.53
CA THR A 174 1.73 -21.17 -3.18
C THR A 174 3.05 -21.81 -2.78
N ASP A 175 3.12 -23.13 -2.96
CA ASP A 175 4.38 -23.87 -2.98
C ASP A 175 5.23 -23.50 -4.20
N THR A 176 6.39 -24.15 -4.31
CA THR A 176 7.34 -24.00 -5.42
C THR A 176 6.78 -24.40 -6.80
N ASN A 177 5.71 -25.20 -6.82
CA ASN A 177 5.04 -25.68 -8.03
C ASN A 177 3.85 -24.78 -8.45
N GLY A 178 3.54 -23.75 -7.66
CA GLY A 178 2.41 -22.85 -7.92
C GLY A 178 1.07 -23.35 -7.40
N VAL A 179 1.06 -24.40 -6.55
CA VAL A 179 -0.16 -24.90 -5.91
C VAL A 179 -0.39 -24.16 -4.59
N PRO A 180 -1.61 -23.69 -4.26
CA PRO A 180 -1.88 -23.02 -3.00
C PRO A 180 -1.41 -23.83 -1.78
N PHE A 181 -0.52 -23.26 -0.98
CA PHE A 181 0.10 -23.95 0.14
C PHE A 181 -0.94 -24.20 1.24
N ASN A 182 -1.00 -25.41 1.78
CA ASN A 182 -1.97 -25.74 2.81
C ASN A 182 -1.41 -25.44 4.20
N PHE A 183 -1.76 -24.30 4.80
CA PHE A 183 -1.38 -23.99 6.18
C PHE A 183 -2.22 -24.71 7.25
N GLY A 184 -3.27 -25.44 6.86
CA GLY A 184 -4.19 -26.12 7.75
C GLY A 184 -5.59 -25.52 7.69
N ASN A 185 -6.50 -26.14 8.44
CA ASN A 185 -7.91 -25.77 8.44
C ASN A 185 -8.24 -24.85 9.62
N ASP A 186 -8.82 -23.70 9.30
CA ASP A 186 -9.19 -22.63 10.24
C ASP A 186 -10.62 -22.79 10.81
N THR A 187 -11.32 -23.87 10.42
CA THR A 187 -12.70 -24.18 10.82
C THR A 187 -12.74 -25.17 11.99
N PRO A 188 -13.84 -25.23 12.78
CA PRO A 188 -15.11 -24.51 12.65
C PRO A 188 -15.14 -23.08 13.24
N ASN A 189 -14.08 -22.64 13.93
CA ASN A 189 -14.05 -21.35 14.64
C ASN A 189 -13.03 -20.35 14.05
N PRO A 190 -13.22 -19.87 12.80
CA PRO A 190 -12.33 -18.89 12.20
C PRO A 190 -12.55 -17.47 12.79
N PRO A 191 -11.52 -16.61 12.89
CA PRO A 191 -10.12 -16.91 12.59
C PRO A 191 -9.38 -17.54 13.79
N ASN A 192 -8.86 -18.74 13.63
CA ASN A 192 -7.89 -19.37 14.52
C ASN A 192 -6.49 -18.79 14.24
N LYS A 193 -5.94 -18.16 15.28
CA LYS A 193 -4.67 -17.42 15.23
C LYS A 193 -3.51 -18.26 14.68
N GLY A 194 -3.47 -19.56 14.97
CA GLY A 194 -2.35 -20.44 14.61
C GLY A 194 -2.19 -20.72 13.11
N PHE A 195 -3.15 -20.30 12.28
CA PHE A 195 -3.15 -20.52 10.84
C PHE A 195 -3.09 -19.22 10.02
N GLN A 196 -3.09 -18.05 10.68
CA GLN A 196 -3.13 -16.79 9.97
C GLN A 196 -1.75 -16.37 9.47
N ASN A 197 -1.73 -15.69 8.32
CA ASN A 197 -0.55 -15.05 7.78
C ASN A 197 -0.76 -13.53 7.70
N THR A 198 0.33 -12.78 7.60
CA THR A 198 0.29 -11.32 7.50
C THR A 198 1.46 -10.81 6.67
N PHE A 199 1.18 -9.86 5.79
CA PHE A 199 2.12 -9.24 4.89
C PHE A 199 2.07 -7.72 5.06
N VAL A 200 3.24 -7.08 5.09
CA VAL A 200 3.35 -5.62 5.15
C VAL A 200 4.00 -5.13 3.86
N PHE A 201 3.32 -4.24 3.16
CA PHE A 201 3.80 -3.63 1.92
C PHE A 201 4.06 -2.15 2.12
N LYS A 202 5.13 -1.65 1.52
CA LYS A 202 5.35 -0.22 1.33
C LYS A 202 4.92 0.14 -0.09
N VAL A 203 4.01 1.09 -0.21
CA VAL A 203 3.49 1.60 -1.47
C VAL A 203 3.91 3.06 -1.60
N VAL A 204 4.60 3.38 -2.69
CA VAL A 204 5.02 4.75 -3.01
C VAL A 204 4.09 5.30 -4.08
N CYS A 205 3.42 6.42 -3.78
CA CYS A 205 2.53 7.13 -4.68
C CYS A 205 3.17 8.44 -5.15
N LEU A 206 2.84 8.87 -6.37
CA LEU A 206 3.22 10.18 -6.90
C LEU A 206 2.05 11.16 -6.81
N GLU A 207 2.26 12.25 -6.09
CA GLU A 207 1.30 13.35 -5.98
C GLU A 207 1.88 14.60 -6.66
N LYS A 208 1.01 15.44 -7.22
CA LYS A 208 1.44 16.70 -7.81
C LYS A 208 1.87 17.65 -6.70
N LYS A 209 3.07 18.20 -6.80
CA LYS A 209 3.59 19.13 -5.81
C LYS A 209 2.74 20.39 -5.77
N ARG A 210 2.23 20.73 -4.58
CA ARG A 210 1.31 21.88 -4.40
C ARG A 210 1.93 23.23 -4.73
N ALA A 211 3.26 23.38 -4.64
CA ALA A 211 3.95 24.61 -4.97
C ALA A 211 3.72 25.07 -6.43
N ALA A 212 3.53 24.12 -7.35
CA ALA A 212 3.25 24.40 -8.76
C ALA A 212 1.78 24.81 -9.03
N LEU A 213 0.86 24.56 -8.09
CA LEU A 213 -0.56 24.92 -8.24
C LEU A 213 -0.83 26.42 -7.96
N ASN A 214 0.11 27.14 -7.34
CA ASN A 214 -0.06 28.56 -6.99
C ASN A 214 -0.17 29.51 -8.21
N PHE A 215 0.10 29.03 -9.42
CA PHE A 215 -0.06 29.83 -10.65
C PHE A 215 -1.48 29.76 -11.24
N ARG A 216 -2.37 28.92 -10.70
CA ARG A 216 -3.80 28.94 -11.03
C ARG A 216 -4.56 29.21 -9.75
N SER A 217 -5.02 30.45 -9.63
CA SER A 217 -5.83 30.94 -8.52
C SER A 217 -6.86 29.91 -8.07
N VAL A 218 -6.66 29.35 -6.88
CA VAL A 218 -7.75 28.69 -6.15
C VAL A 218 -8.48 29.82 -5.42
N TYR A 219 -9.56 30.30 -6.02
CA TYR A 219 -10.46 31.30 -5.43
C TYR A 219 -11.52 30.65 -4.56
#